data_AF-A0A938EAF6-F1
#
_entry.id   AF-A0A938EAF6-F1
#
_cell.length_a   1.000
_cell.length_b   1.000
_cell.length_c   1.000
_cell.angle_alpha   90.00
_cell.angle_beta   90.00
_cell.angle_gamma   90.00
#
_symmetry.space_group_name_H-M   'P 1'
#
loop_
_entity.id
_entity.type
_entity.pdbx_description
1 polymer ?
#
loop_
_entity_poly.entity_id
_entity_poly.type
_entity_poly.pdbx_seq_one_letter_code
_entity_poly.pdbx_strand_id
1 'polypeptide(L)'
;MYEMNDHSNRMSASPGRGIAGEGGQVMVLAAMLMVALIALAGLAVDVGHAYLVKRQLQAGVDAAALSAAQDIPDAAAVTAAAYAYGPSVGAKNATTTVDKATTQVELKCIRSAPGCSTKRAGSFNAVRVSVQVACRVPG
;
A
#
# COMPACT_ATOMS: atom_id res chain seq x y z
N MET A 1 -79.29 59.76 -8.39
CA MET A 1 -78.78 58.97 -7.24
C MET A 1 -77.65 58.09 -7.77
N TYR A 2 -76.44 58.61 -7.58
CA TYR A 2 -75.07 58.09 -7.70
C TYR A 2 -74.78 56.78 -8.46
N GLU A 3 -73.94 56.91 -9.48
CA GLU A 3 -73.25 55.83 -10.21
C GLU A 3 -72.39 54.95 -9.30
N MET A 4 -72.32 53.66 -9.64
CA MET A 4 -71.34 52.70 -9.12
C MET A 4 -69.91 53.15 -9.47
N ASN A 5 -69.08 53.42 -8.46
CA ASN A 5 -67.65 53.61 -8.62
C ASN A 5 -66.92 52.27 -8.41
N ASP A 6 -66.53 51.63 -9.51
CA ASP A 6 -65.69 50.43 -9.52
C ASP A 6 -64.27 50.81 -9.12
N HIS A 7 -63.82 50.33 -7.95
CA HIS A 7 -62.47 50.56 -7.44
C HIS A 7 -61.50 49.52 -8.00
N SER A 8 -61.14 49.66 -9.27
CA SER A 8 -60.06 48.89 -9.89
C SER A 8 -58.73 49.64 -9.82
N ASN A 9 -57.84 49.22 -8.90
CA ASN A 9 -56.35 49.32 -8.93
C ASN A 9 -55.81 49.35 -7.48
N ARG A 10 -54.72 48.70 -7.10
CA ARG A 10 -53.72 47.88 -7.78
C ARG A 10 -53.05 47.06 -6.68
N MET A 11 -53.05 45.74 -6.83
CA MET A 11 -52.14 44.89 -6.06
C MET A 11 -50.71 45.28 -6.42
N SER A 12 -50.08 46.07 -5.55
CA SER A 12 -48.63 46.30 -5.57
C SER A 12 -47.95 45.04 -5.06
N ALA A 13 -47.84 44.03 -5.93
CA ALA A 13 -46.92 42.93 -5.71
C ALA A 13 -45.51 43.47 -5.91
N SER A 14 -44.85 43.81 -4.81
CA SER A 14 -43.39 43.94 -4.79
C SER A 14 -42.80 42.62 -5.29
N PRO A 15 -42.06 42.59 -6.41
CA PRO A 15 -41.26 41.43 -6.72
C PRO A 15 -40.17 41.40 -5.65
N GLY A 16 -40.31 40.48 -4.69
CA GLY A 16 -39.23 40.12 -3.79
C GLY A 16 -38.03 39.79 -4.66
N ARG A 17 -37.03 40.66 -4.64
CA ARG A 17 -35.79 40.49 -5.36
C ARG A 17 -35.04 39.34 -4.69
N GLY A 18 -35.37 38.13 -5.12
CA GLY A 18 -34.63 36.93 -4.76
C GLY A 18 -33.16 37.15 -5.09
N ILE A 19 -32.33 37.00 -4.07
CA ILE A 19 -30.87 37.04 -4.11
C ILE A 19 -30.35 36.28 -5.35
N ALA A 20 -29.93 37.05 -6.35
CA ALA A 20 -29.38 36.53 -7.58
C ALA A 20 -27.94 36.06 -7.34
N GLY A 21 -27.66 34.79 -7.63
CA GLY A 21 -26.46 34.40 -8.39
C GLY A 21 -25.25 33.82 -7.66
N GLU A 22 -25.03 34.04 -6.36
CA GLU A 22 -23.70 33.74 -5.77
C GLU A 22 -23.58 32.38 -5.05
N GLY A 23 -24.69 31.82 -4.56
CA GLY A 23 -24.69 30.52 -3.86
C GLY A 23 -24.58 29.29 -4.76
N GLY A 24 -24.93 29.42 -6.05
CA GLY A 24 -24.91 28.30 -7.01
C GLY A 24 -23.50 27.90 -7.46
N GLN A 25 -22.61 28.89 -7.63
CA GLN A 25 -21.24 28.65 -8.07
C GLN A 25 -20.41 27.94 -7.00
N VAL A 26 -20.66 28.24 -5.72
CA VAL A 26 -20.02 27.57 -4.58
C VAL A 26 -20.38 26.09 -4.55
N MET A 27 -21.64 25.72 -4.84
CA MET A 27 -22.05 24.31 -4.93
C MET A 27 -21.31 23.56 -6.03
N VAL A 28 -21.09 24.20 -7.18
CA VAL A 28 -20.35 23.61 -8.31
C VAL A 28 -18.87 23.39 -7.96
N LEU A 29 -18.23 24.38 -7.34
CA LEU A 29 -16.84 24.26 -6.87
C LEU A 29 -16.70 23.21 -5.75
N ALA A 30 -17.64 23.17 -4.81
CA ALA A 30 -17.66 22.18 -3.73
C ALA A 30 -17.81 20.76 -4.27
N ALA A 31 -18.68 20.55 -5.26
CA ALA A 31 -18.84 19.26 -5.93
C ALA A 31 -17.54 18.82 -6.62
N MET A 32 -16.86 19.73 -7.34
CA MET A 32 -15.56 19.42 -7.96
C MET A 32 -14.48 19.09 -6.92
N LEU A 33 -14.45 19.83 -5.81
CA LEU A 33 -13.51 19.57 -4.72
C LEU A 33 -13.75 18.19 -4.09
N MET A 34 -15.02 17.82 -3.85
CA MET A 34 -15.34 16.49 -3.32
C MET A 34 -14.85 15.38 -4.25
N VAL A 35 -15.05 15.51 -5.56
CA VAL A 35 -14.53 14.54 -6.54
C VAL A 35 -13.00 14.45 -6.48
N ALA A 36 -12.31 15.60 -6.39
CA ALA A 36 -10.86 15.64 -6.26
C ALA A 36 -10.37 14.96 -4.97
N LEU A 37 -11.05 15.20 -3.84
CA LEU A 37 -10.72 14.56 -2.56
C LEU A 37 -10.92 13.05 -2.60
N ILE A 38 -11.98 12.55 -3.25
CA ILE A 38 -12.21 11.11 -3.42
C ILE A 38 -11.11 10.49 -4.29
N ALA A 39 -10.69 11.15 -5.37
CA ALA A 39 -9.61 10.68 -6.22
C ALA A 39 -8.28 10.58 -5.46
N LEU A 40 -7.95 11.59 -4.65
CA LEU A 40 -6.75 11.58 -3.81
C LEU A 40 -6.83 10.51 -2.70
N ALA A 41 -8.02 10.29 -2.12
CA ALA A 41 -8.23 9.24 -1.14
C ALA A 41 -8.01 7.84 -1.73
N GLY A 42 -8.47 7.60 -2.96
CA GLY A 42 -8.20 6.35 -3.69
C GLY A 42 -6.69 6.12 -3.86
N LEU A 43 -5.96 7.13 -4.36
CA LEU A 43 -4.51 7.05 -4.52
C LEU A 43 -3.79 6.81 -3.18
N ALA A 44 -4.24 7.45 -2.11
CA ALA A 44 -3.68 7.27 -0.77
C ALA A 44 -3.85 5.82 -0.27
N VAL A 45 -5.00 5.19 -0.55
CA VAL A 45 -5.26 3.78 -0.22
C VAL A 45 -4.32 2.86 -1.01
N ASP A 46 -4.15 3.10 -2.32
CA ASP A 46 -3.26 2.28 -3.16
C ASP A 46 -1.81 2.34 -2.70
N VAL A 47 -1.29 3.56 -2.43
CA VAL A 47 0.07 3.75 -1.92
C VAL A 47 0.23 3.15 -0.53
N GLY A 48 -0.77 3.33 0.34
CA GLY A 48 -0.79 2.75 1.67
C GLY A 48 -0.70 1.22 1.62
N HIS A 49 -1.49 0.59 0.75
CA HIS A 49 -1.47 -0.85 0.56
C HIS A 49 -0.11 -1.35 0.05
N ALA A 50 0.45 -0.72 -0.98
CA ALA A 50 1.77 -1.07 -1.50
C ALA A 50 2.87 -0.96 -0.43
N TYR A 51 2.81 0.07 0.41
CA TYR A 51 3.74 0.25 1.52
C TYR A 51 3.60 -0.84 2.59
N LEU A 52 2.36 -1.20 2.96
CA LEU A 52 2.09 -2.27 3.92
C LEU A 52 2.62 -3.62 3.44
N VAL A 53 2.38 -3.97 2.16
CA VAL A 53 2.90 -5.19 1.54
C VAL A 53 4.43 -5.24 1.64
N LYS A 54 5.10 -4.14 1.25
CA LYS A 54 6.56 -4.05 1.33
C LYS A 54 7.06 -4.29 2.76
N ARG A 55 6.44 -3.65 3.75
CA ARG A 55 6.84 -3.77 5.16
C ARG A 55 6.69 -5.19 5.69
N GLN A 56 5.60 -5.87 5.33
CA GLN A 56 5.39 -7.27 5.75
C GLN A 56 6.43 -8.20 5.13
N LEU A 57 6.73 -8.04 3.83
CA LEU A 57 7.76 -8.82 3.15
C LEU A 57 9.14 -8.58 3.75
N GLN A 58 9.48 -7.33 4.06
CA GLN A 58 10.74 -6.98 4.72
C GLN A 58 10.84 -7.64 6.10
N ALA A 59 9.80 -7.54 6.93
CA ALA A 59 9.80 -8.19 8.25
C ALA A 59 10.00 -9.71 8.17
N GLY A 60 9.35 -10.38 7.20
CA GLY A 60 9.56 -11.81 6.98
C GLY A 60 10.97 -12.15 6.48
N VAL A 61 11.54 -11.33 5.60
CA VAL A 61 12.93 -11.50 5.11
C VAL A 61 13.92 -11.29 6.25
N ASP A 62 13.72 -10.29 7.11
CA ASP A 62 14.60 -10.02 8.24
C ASP A 62 14.56 -11.19 9.26
N ALA A 63 13.38 -11.75 9.51
CA ALA A 63 13.23 -12.93 10.34
C ALA A 63 13.94 -14.16 9.74
N ALA A 64 13.78 -14.40 8.43
CA ALA A 64 14.49 -15.47 7.73
C ALA A 64 16.01 -15.26 7.75
N ALA A 65 16.49 -14.03 7.54
CA ALA A 65 17.91 -13.71 7.58
C ALA A 65 18.49 -13.94 8.97
N LEU A 66 17.78 -13.54 10.03
CA LEU A 66 18.20 -13.76 11.41
C LEU A 66 18.23 -15.25 11.78
N SER A 67 17.22 -16.02 11.40
CA SER A 67 17.22 -17.46 11.64
C SER A 67 18.33 -18.16 10.86
N ALA A 68 18.52 -17.78 9.60
CA ALA A 68 19.54 -18.36 8.74
C ALA A 68 20.96 -18.03 9.20
N ALA A 69 21.18 -16.82 9.73
CA ALA A 69 22.49 -16.40 10.23
C ALA A 69 22.95 -17.22 11.45
N GLN A 70 22.03 -17.75 12.25
CA GLN A 70 22.35 -18.56 13.44
C GLN A 70 22.93 -19.93 13.09
N ASP A 71 22.61 -20.45 11.90
CA ASP A 71 23.00 -21.79 11.47
C ASP A 71 24.23 -21.81 10.56
N ILE A 72 24.86 -20.66 10.30
CA ILE A 72 26.11 -20.58 9.53
C ILE A 72 27.22 -21.33 10.31
N PRO A 73 28.02 -22.20 9.65
CA PRO A 73 28.18 -22.40 8.21
C PRO A 73 27.41 -23.59 7.59
N ASP A 74 26.47 -24.21 8.29
CA ASP A 74 25.74 -25.37 7.78
C ASP A 74 24.71 -24.96 6.71
N ALA A 75 25.04 -25.18 5.44
CA ALA A 75 24.22 -24.79 4.30
C ALA A 75 22.79 -25.38 4.33
N ALA A 76 22.62 -26.62 4.82
CA ALA A 76 21.33 -27.26 4.89
C ALA A 76 20.47 -26.65 6.01
N ALA A 77 21.06 -26.43 7.19
CA ALA A 77 20.37 -25.78 8.29
C ALA A 77 20.01 -24.32 7.96
N VAL A 78 20.95 -23.54 7.38
CA VAL A 78 20.72 -22.15 6.95
C VAL A 78 19.52 -22.03 6.01
N THR A 79 19.46 -22.91 4.99
CA THR A 79 18.35 -22.90 4.02
C THR A 79 17.04 -23.32 4.66
N ALA A 80 17.03 -24.40 5.46
CA ALA A 80 15.84 -24.86 6.16
C ALA A 80 15.28 -23.77 7.10
N ALA A 81 16.15 -23.10 7.88
CA ALA A 81 15.75 -22.02 8.77
C ALA A 81 15.19 -20.82 8.00
N ALA A 82 15.85 -20.36 6.93
CA ALA A 82 15.35 -19.27 6.10
C ALA A 82 13.95 -19.56 5.53
N TYR A 83 13.69 -20.78 5.06
CA TYR A 83 12.37 -21.17 4.57
C TYR A 83 11.32 -21.29 5.69
N ALA A 84 11.72 -21.73 6.89
CA ALA A 84 10.82 -21.89 8.01
C ALA A 84 10.36 -20.54 8.60
N TYR A 85 11.20 -19.51 8.57
CA TYR A 85 10.91 -18.19 9.16
C TYR A 85 10.65 -17.09 8.12
N GLY A 86 10.72 -17.38 6.82
CA GLY A 86 10.47 -16.40 5.76
C GLY A 86 9.00 -16.00 5.58
N PRO A 87 8.72 -15.12 4.61
CA PRO A 87 7.36 -14.67 4.27
C PRO A 87 6.59 -15.63 3.36
N SER A 88 7.19 -16.76 2.96
CA SER A 88 6.56 -17.74 2.09
C SER A 88 5.41 -18.48 2.76
N VAL A 89 4.44 -18.93 1.96
CA VAL A 89 3.29 -19.69 2.45
C VAL A 89 3.77 -20.93 3.22
N GLY A 90 3.22 -21.14 4.42
CA GLY A 90 3.58 -22.25 5.30
C GLY A 90 4.76 -21.97 6.24
N ALA A 91 5.43 -20.83 6.11
CA ALA A 91 6.45 -20.37 7.05
C ALA A 91 5.83 -19.65 8.26
N LYS A 92 6.61 -19.49 9.33
CA LYS A 92 6.19 -18.85 10.58
C LYS A 92 5.85 -17.36 10.43
N ASN A 93 6.44 -16.67 9.45
CA ASN A 93 6.16 -15.27 9.15
C ASN A 93 5.47 -15.11 7.78
N ALA A 94 4.73 -16.13 7.34
CA ALA A 94 4.00 -16.10 6.08
C ALA A 94 3.08 -14.86 6.00
N THR A 95 3.10 -14.19 4.84
CA THR A 95 2.15 -13.12 4.54
C THR A 95 1.04 -13.64 3.62
N THR A 96 -0.20 -13.23 3.87
CA THR A 96 -1.37 -13.50 3.02
C THR A 96 -1.75 -12.30 2.15
N THR A 97 -1.01 -11.20 2.23
CA THR A 97 -1.32 -9.96 1.50
C THR A 97 -0.87 -10.02 0.04
N VAL A 98 -0.11 -11.06 -0.35
CA VAL A 98 0.30 -11.31 -1.72
C VAL A 98 0.00 -12.76 -2.11
N ASP A 99 -0.33 -13.00 -3.38
CA ASP A 99 -0.73 -14.32 -3.87
C ASP A 99 0.36 -15.39 -3.71
N LYS A 100 1.63 -15.02 -3.98
CA LYS A 100 2.79 -15.92 -3.86
C LYS A 100 4.06 -15.14 -3.52
N ALA A 101 4.51 -15.24 -2.27
CA ALA A 101 5.85 -14.82 -1.84
C ALA A 101 6.80 -16.03 -1.82
N THR A 102 7.88 -15.98 -2.59
CA THR A 102 8.91 -17.03 -2.66
C THR A 102 10.20 -16.52 -2.05
N THR A 103 10.68 -17.21 -1.02
CA THR A 103 11.97 -16.94 -0.37
C THR A 103 13.10 -17.53 -1.22
N GLN A 104 14.20 -16.79 -1.36
CA GLN A 104 15.41 -17.17 -2.07
C GLN A 104 16.58 -17.03 -1.11
N VAL A 105 17.42 -18.05 -1.02
CA VAL A 105 18.52 -18.11 -0.05
C VAL A 105 19.83 -18.29 -0.80
N GLU A 106 20.76 -17.39 -0.55
CA GLU A 106 22.08 -17.40 -1.17
C GLU A 106 23.16 -17.32 -0.09
N LEU A 107 23.95 -18.37 0.04
CA LEU A 107 25.11 -18.41 0.92
C LEU A 107 26.28 -17.65 0.29
N LYS A 108 26.94 -16.82 1.08
CA LYS A 108 28.04 -15.96 0.64
C LYS A 108 29.29 -16.15 1.50
N CYS A 109 30.42 -15.88 0.86
CA CYS A 109 31.73 -15.83 1.48
C CYS A 109 32.26 -14.40 1.32
N ILE A 110 32.18 -13.59 2.37
CA ILE A 110 32.68 -12.23 2.42
C ILE A 110 34.14 -12.27 2.86
N ARG A 111 35.05 -11.93 1.94
CA ARG A 111 36.51 -11.97 2.17
C ARG A 111 37.00 -10.94 3.20
N SER A 112 36.25 -9.87 3.41
CA SER A 112 36.57 -8.82 4.37
C SER A 112 36.18 -9.17 5.81
N ALA A 113 35.51 -10.30 6.03
CA ALA A 113 35.10 -10.79 7.34
C ALA A 113 35.79 -12.12 7.67
N PRO A 114 36.11 -12.40 8.95
CA PRO A 114 36.66 -13.69 9.37
C PRO A 114 35.74 -14.87 8.96
N GLY A 115 36.32 -16.07 8.81
CA GLY A 115 35.58 -17.30 8.53
C GLY A 115 35.36 -17.63 7.05
N CYS A 116 35.79 -16.78 6.11
CA CYS A 116 35.74 -17.06 4.67
C CYS A 116 37.13 -17.45 4.13
N SER A 117 37.31 -18.70 3.69
CA SER A 117 38.55 -19.17 3.03
C SER A 117 38.28 -19.65 1.60
N THR A 118 38.86 -18.97 0.62
CA THR A 118 38.73 -19.28 -0.83
C THR A 118 39.36 -20.62 -1.24
N LYS A 119 40.01 -21.32 -0.30
CA LYS A 119 40.65 -22.62 -0.50
C LYS A 119 39.73 -23.82 -0.18
N ARG A 120 38.59 -23.61 0.48
CA ARG A 120 37.62 -24.68 0.80
C ARG A 120 36.27 -24.37 0.18
N ALA A 121 35.83 -25.23 -0.75
CA ALA A 121 34.43 -25.27 -1.17
C ALA A 121 33.55 -25.48 0.07
N GLY A 122 32.50 -24.68 0.21
CA GLY A 122 31.59 -24.74 1.38
C GLY A 122 31.94 -23.81 2.55
N SER A 123 32.94 -22.92 2.43
CA SER A 123 33.16 -21.89 3.45
C SER A 123 32.17 -20.74 3.26
N PHE A 124 31.21 -20.60 4.16
CA PHE A 124 30.22 -19.52 4.17
C PHE A 124 30.30 -18.77 5.50
N ASN A 125 30.28 -17.44 5.44
CA ASN A 125 30.25 -16.58 6.63
C ASN A 125 29.16 -15.51 6.55
N ALA A 126 28.34 -15.56 5.50
CA ALA A 126 27.21 -14.67 5.31
C ALA A 126 26.08 -15.39 4.58
N VAL A 127 24.86 -14.92 4.82
CA VAL A 127 23.66 -15.36 4.12
C VAL A 127 22.95 -14.12 3.56
N ARG A 128 22.49 -14.24 2.33
CA ARG A 128 21.60 -13.27 1.70
C ARG A 128 20.25 -13.94 1.52
N VAL A 129 19.22 -13.33 2.08
CA VAL A 129 17.83 -13.73 1.88
C VAL A 129 17.14 -12.68 1.02
N SER A 130 16.44 -13.11 -0.01
CA SER A 130 15.57 -12.25 -0.81
C SER A 130 14.20 -12.88 -0.97
N VAL A 131 13.19 -12.06 -1.23
CA VAL A 131 11.83 -12.52 -1.51
C VAL A 131 11.40 -12.01 -2.88
N GLN A 132 10.75 -12.88 -3.63
CA GLN A 132 10.12 -12.55 -4.90
C GLN A 132 8.62 -12.73 -4.78
N VAL A 133 7.86 -11.78 -5.33
CA VAL A 133 6.40 -11.88 -5.41
C VAL A 133 6.02 -12.03 -6.87
N ALA A 134 5.26 -13.06 -7.21
CA ALA A 134 4.74 -13.21 -8.56
C ALA A 134 3.49 -12.33 -8.72
N CYS A 135 3.51 -11.40 -9.67
CA CYS A 135 2.29 -10.78 -10.15
C CYS A 135 1.55 -11.83 -11.00
N ARG A 136 0.35 -12.24 -10.58
CA ARG A 136 -0.48 -13.12 -11.39
C ARG A 136 -0.90 -12.38 -12.67
N VAL A 137 -0.35 -12.76 -13.81
CA VAL A 137 -0.88 -12.31 -15.12
C VAL A 137 -2.10 -13.17 -15.42
N PRO A 138 -3.32 -12.61 -15.54
CA PRO A 138 -4.44 -13.36 -16.06
C PRO A 138 -4.19 -13.66 -17.54
N GLY A 139 -4.29 -14.94 -17.91
CA GLY A 139 -4.30 -15.40 -19.31
C GLY A 139 -5.72 -15.40 -19.88
#